data_AF-A0A7X8W3T5-F1
#
_entry.id   AF-A0A7X8W3T5-F1
#
_cell.length_a   1.000
_cell.length_b   1.000
_cell.length_c   1.000
_cell.angle_alpha   90.00
_cell.angle_beta   90.00
_cell.angle_gamma   90.00
#
_symmetry.space_group_name_H-M   'P 1'
#
loop_
_entity.id
_entity.type
_entity.pdbx_description
1 polymer ?
#
loop_
_entity_poly.entity_id
_entity_poly.type
_entity_poly.pdbx_seq_one_letter_code
_entity_poly.pdbx_strand_id
1 'polypeptide(L)'
;MGKRVISLILVLCLTLSLLPAADGLNVKFPSYTPYEKNEFPVWSQKLRRAEALFFGSLAITFPVSVGAYSLTTTYFPVPVPEANSTQVLQQAAIACGISLFIVLIDYIIGEIRD
;
A
#
# COMPACT_ATOMS: atom_id res chain seq x y z
N MET A 1 -12.82 -16.53 23.48
CA MET A 1 -12.20 -15.36 24.15
C MET A 1 -10.94 -14.83 23.45
N GLY A 2 -10.11 -15.68 22.80
CA GLY A 2 -8.82 -15.26 22.22
C GLY A 2 -8.86 -14.20 21.09
N LYS A 3 -9.86 -14.24 20.19
CA LYS A 3 -9.91 -13.31 19.03
C LYS A 3 -10.07 -11.83 19.44
N ARG A 4 -10.83 -11.56 20.52
CA ARG A 4 -11.04 -10.20 21.04
C ARG A 4 -9.77 -9.65 21.71
N VAL A 5 -9.03 -10.52 22.41
CA VAL A 5 -7.75 -10.17 23.05
C VAL A 5 -6.68 -9.88 21.99
N ILE A 6 -6.58 -10.70 20.94
CA ILE A 6 -5.65 -10.47 19.83
C ILE A 6 -5.96 -9.16 19.10
N SER A 7 -7.24 -8.88 18.84
CA SER A 7 -7.66 -7.61 18.23
C SER A 7 -7.29 -6.40 19.09
N LEU A 8 -7.45 -6.50 20.42
CA LEU A 8 -7.07 -5.43 21.34
C LEU A 8 -5.55 -5.22 21.37
N ILE A 9 -4.76 -6.29 21.32
CA ILE A 9 -3.29 -6.20 21.26
C ILE A 9 -2.84 -5.53 19.95
N LEU A 10 -3.44 -5.89 18.82
CA LEU A 10 -3.12 -5.28 17.53
C LEU A 10 -3.47 -3.79 17.48
N VAL A 11 -4.66 -3.43 17.98
CA VAL A 11 -5.07 -2.02 18.07
C VAL A 11 -4.15 -1.26 19.02
N LEU A 12 -3.81 -1.85 20.16
CA LEU A 12 -2.88 -1.26 21.13
C LEU A 12 -1.50 -1.01 20.48
N CYS A 13 -0.91 -2.01 19.82
CA CYS A 13 0.36 -1.85 19.11
C CYS A 13 0.31 -0.77 18.02
N LEU A 14 -0.78 -0.71 17.25
CA LEU A 14 -0.95 0.31 16.21
C LEU A 14 -1.08 1.72 16.83
N THR A 15 -1.85 1.86 17.90
CA THR A 15 -1.98 3.13 18.63
C THR A 15 -0.68 3.55 19.31
N LEU A 16 0.13 2.60 19.80
CA LEU A 16 1.45 2.90 20.35
C LEU A 16 2.44 3.37 19.28
N SER A 17 2.35 2.85 18.05
CA SER A 17 3.18 3.33 16.93
C SER A 17 2.80 4.73 16.43
N LEU A 18 1.60 5.21 16.79
CA LEU A 18 1.08 6.53 16.46
C LEU A 18 1.28 7.55 17.59
N LEU A 19 1.79 7.13 18.75
CA LEU A 19 2.20 8.07 19.79
C LEU A 19 3.34 8.93 19.23
N PRO A 20 3.20 10.27 19.15
CA PRO A 20 4.34 11.11 18.91
C PRO A 20 5.35 10.78 20.01
N ALA A 21 6.60 10.50 19.63
CA ALA A 21 7.68 10.24 20.56
C ALA A 21 7.71 11.40 21.56
N ALA A 22 7.17 11.17 22.76
CA ALA A 22 7.09 12.19 23.79
C ALA A 22 8.52 12.65 24.08
N ASP A 23 8.71 13.97 24.10
CA ASP A 23 9.95 14.73 24.16
C ASP A 23 10.82 14.48 25.42
N GLY A 24 11.14 13.22 25.73
CA GLY A 24 11.92 12.79 26.89
C GLY A 24 13.35 12.35 26.57
N LEU A 25 13.69 12.14 25.29
CA LEU A 25 15.08 11.98 24.86
C LEU A 25 15.61 13.35 24.42
N ASN A 26 16.37 13.99 25.29
CA ASN A 26 17.13 15.22 25.02
C ASN A 26 18.32 14.94 24.09
N VAL A 27 18.07 14.23 22.99
CA VAL A 27 18.98 14.11 21.86
C VAL A 27 18.76 15.41 21.09
N LYS A 28 19.75 16.30 21.12
CA LYS A 28 19.81 17.42 20.16
C LYS A 28 19.83 16.81 18.77
N PHE A 29 18.65 16.68 18.16
CA PHE A 29 18.57 16.38 16.75
C PHE A 29 19.31 17.51 16.03
N PRO A 30 20.19 17.19 15.07
CA PRO A 30 20.80 18.21 14.24
C PRO A 30 19.69 19.10 13.68
N SER A 31 19.91 20.42 13.70
CA SER A 31 18.95 21.38 13.16
C SER A 31 18.59 20.98 11.74
N TYR A 32 17.29 20.91 11.42
CA TYR A 32 16.82 20.54 10.10
C TYR A 32 17.53 21.36 9.02
N THR A 33 18.24 20.68 8.12
CA THR A 33 18.80 21.26 6.92
C THR A 33 17.95 20.84 5.72
N PRO A 34 17.54 21.76 4.83
CA PRO A 34 16.89 21.40 3.59
C PRO A 34 17.74 20.41 2.78
N TYR A 35 17.09 19.43 2.15
CA TYR A 35 17.78 18.45 1.33
C TYR A 35 18.54 19.10 0.17
N GLU A 36 19.75 18.63 -0.08
CA GLU A 36 20.52 19.06 -1.24
C GLU A 36 19.94 18.45 -2.52
N LYS A 37 20.04 19.18 -3.64
CA LYS A 37 19.47 18.73 -4.94
C LYS A 37 19.98 17.35 -5.39
N ASN A 38 21.19 16.97 -4.97
CA ASN A 38 21.88 15.74 -5.38
C ASN A 38 22.09 14.77 -4.21
N GLU A 39 21.39 14.96 -3.09
CA GLU A 39 21.56 14.13 -1.89
C GLU A 39 21.09 12.68 -2.11
N PHE A 40 20.08 12.50 -2.96
CA PHE A 40 19.50 11.18 -3.24
C PHE A 40 19.82 10.72 -4.67
N PRO A 41 20.26 9.45 -4.82
CA PRO A 41 20.53 8.90 -6.15
C PRO A 41 19.24 8.80 -6.98
N VAL A 42 19.37 8.92 -8.30
CA VAL A 42 18.21 8.97 -9.22
C VAL A 42 17.32 7.72 -9.12
N TRP A 43 17.91 6.54 -8.89
CA TRP A 43 17.15 5.30 -8.73
C TRP A 43 16.22 5.33 -7.51
N SER A 44 16.62 5.98 -6.41
CA SER A 44 15.78 6.05 -5.21
C SER A 44 14.63 7.02 -5.40
N GLN A 45 14.82 8.07 -6.19
CA GLN A 45 13.74 8.98 -6.59
C GLN A 45 12.72 8.26 -7.48
N LYS A 46 13.18 7.47 -8.47
CA LYS A 46 12.31 6.64 -9.31
C LYS A 46 11.55 5.59 -8.49
N LEU A 47 12.22 4.91 -7.55
CA LEU A 47 11.60 3.94 -6.65
C LEU A 47 10.52 4.60 -5.78
N ARG A 48 10.80 5.75 -5.17
CA ARG A 48 9.84 6.49 -4.34
C ARG A 48 8.58 6.86 -5.12
N ARG A 49 8.73 7.31 -6.36
CA ARG A 49 7.60 7.60 -7.25
C ARG A 49 6.78 6.34 -7.52
N ALA A 50 7.45 5.22 -7.81
CA ALA A 50 6.79 3.94 -8.05
C ALA A 50 5.99 3.46 -6.83
N GLU A 51 6.56 3.55 -5.63
CA GLU A 51 5.86 3.19 -4.37
C GLU A 51 4.65 4.08 -4.12
N ALA A 52 4.81 5.40 -4.27
CA ALA A 52 3.71 6.36 -4.06
C ALA A 52 2.54 6.09 -5.03
N LEU A 53 2.84 5.80 -6.29
CA LEU A 53 1.82 5.46 -7.29
C LEU A 53 1.21 4.08 -7.05
N PHE A 54 2.01 3.09 -6.64
CA PHE A 54 1.52 1.76 -6.30
C PHE A 54 0.51 1.85 -5.14
N PHE A 55 0.96 2.30 -3.97
CA PHE A 55 0.09 2.35 -2.79
C PHE A 55 -1.03 3.39 -2.93
N GLY A 56 -0.79 4.50 -3.64
CA GLY A 56 -1.81 5.50 -3.94
C GLY A 56 -2.93 4.96 -4.84
N SER A 57 -2.57 4.25 -5.91
CA SER A 57 -3.57 3.62 -6.80
C SER A 57 -4.23 2.39 -6.16
N LEU A 58 -3.55 1.68 -5.26
CA LEU A 58 -4.09 0.53 -4.54
C LEU A 58 -5.33 0.89 -3.72
N ALA A 59 -5.36 2.08 -3.13
CA ALA A 59 -6.50 2.60 -2.38
C ALA A 59 -7.80 2.66 -3.22
N ILE A 60 -7.69 2.82 -4.53
CA ILE A 60 -8.83 2.88 -5.47
C ILE A 60 -9.04 1.52 -6.14
N THR A 61 -7.98 0.89 -6.63
CA THR A 61 -8.07 -0.38 -7.36
C THR A 61 -8.57 -1.53 -6.49
N PHE A 62 -8.28 -1.50 -5.18
CA PHE A 62 -8.77 -2.51 -4.24
C PHE A 62 -10.31 -2.54 -4.15
N PRO A 63 -11.02 -1.47 -3.73
CA PRO A 63 -12.48 -1.50 -3.67
C PRO A 63 -13.13 -1.75 -5.04
N VAL A 64 -12.54 -1.23 -6.12
CA VAL A 64 -13.01 -1.51 -7.49
C VAL A 64 -12.90 -2.99 -7.81
N SER A 65 -11.79 -3.65 -7.46
CA SER A 65 -11.60 -5.09 -7.67
C SER A 65 -12.59 -5.93 -6.87
N VAL A 66 -12.90 -5.54 -5.63
CA VAL A 66 -13.90 -6.22 -4.78
C VAL A 66 -15.29 -6.13 -5.41
N GLY A 67 -15.68 -4.92 -5.86
CA GLY A 67 -16.95 -4.70 -6.55
C GLY A 67 -17.05 -5.50 -7.85
N ALA A 68 -16.01 -5.41 -8.70
CA ALA A 68 -15.95 -6.14 -9.96
C ALA A 68 -16.01 -7.66 -9.75
N TYR A 69 -15.28 -8.20 -8.76
CA TYR A 69 -15.29 -9.61 -8.41
C TYR A 69 -16.69 -10.08 -7.93
N SER A 70 -17.39 -9.24 -7.18
CA SER A 70 -18.74 -9.56 -6.71
C SER A 70 -19.75 -9.59 -7.86
N LEU A 71 -19.62 -8.67 -8.81
CA LEU A 71 -20.45 -8.65 -10.03
C LEU A 71 -20.16 -9.87 -10.90
N THR A 72 -18.89 -10.21 -11.13
CA THR A 72 -18.55 -11.34 -12.01
C THR A 72 -19.04 -12.66 -11.47
N THR A 73 -18.95 -12.90 -10.16
CA THR A 73 -19.46 -14.13 -9.54
C THR A 73 -20.99 -14.22 -9.50
N THR A 74 -21.69 -13.08 -9.58
CA THR A 74 -23.16 -13.04 -9.65
C THR A 74 -23.68 -13.33 -11.06
N TYR A 75 -23.02 -12.78 -12.10
CA TYR A 75 -23.50 -12.86 -13.48
C TYR A 75 -22.88 -14.00 -14.28
N PHE A 76 -21.71 -14.51 -13.89
CA PHE A 76 -21.00 -15.57 -14.59
C PHE A 76 -20.77 -16.77 -13.68
N PRO A 77 -21.01 -18.00 -14.17
CA PRO A 77 -20.73 -19.23 -13.42
C PRO A 77 -19.22 -19.51 -13.41
N VAL A 78 -18.48 -18.74 -12.61
CA VAL A 78 -17.04 -18.91 -12.40
C VAL A 78 -16.84 -19.67 -11.08
N PRO A 79 -15.92 -20.65 -11.02
CA PRO A 79 -15.59 -21.32 -9.77
C PRO A 79 -15.12 -20.32 -8.71
N VAL A 80 -15.86 -20.21 -7.61
CA VAL A 80 -15.50 -19.32 -6.49
C VAL A 80 -14.91 -20.18 -5.37
N PRO A 81 -13.75 -19.82 -4.80
CA PRO A 81 -13.21 -20.53 -3.65
C PRO A 81 -14.18 -20.51 -2.47
N GLU A 82 -14.37 -21.64 -1.79
CA GLU A 82 -15.29 -21.72 -0.64
C GLU A 82 -14.77 -20.94 0.59
N ALA A 83 -13.45 -20.82 0.72
CA ALA A 83 -12.83 -20.14 1.85
C ALA A 83 -12.75 -18.63 1.63
N ASN A 84 -13.37 -17.85 2.53
CA ASN A 84 -13.33 -16.39 2.49
C ASN A 84 -11.91 -15.80 2.44
N SER A 85 -10.93 -16.41 3.12
CA SER A 85 -9.53 -15.96 3.09
C SER A 85 -8.93 -16.04 1.69
N THR A 86 -9.24 -17.08 0.94
CA THR A 86 -8.75 -17.26 -0.43
C THR A 86 -9.41 -16.29 -1.42
N GLN A 87 -10.68 -15.93 -1.20
CA GLN A 87 -11.37 -14.91 -1.99
C GLN A 87 -10.75 -13.52 -1.78
N VAL A 88 -10.50 -13.14 -0.52
CA VAL A 88 -9.84 -11.86 -0.20
C VAL A 88 -8.43 -11.81 -0.80
N LEU A 89 -7.69 -12.91 -0.74
CA LEU A 89 -6.36 -12.99 -1.35
C LEU A 89 -6.41 -12.83 -2.87
N GLN A 90 -7.40 -13.42 -3.55
CA GLN A 90 -7.59 -13.25 -4.98
C GLN A 90 -7.95 -11.80 -5.34
N GLN A 91 -8.88 -11.19 -4.61
CA GLN A 91 -9.24 -9.78 -4.81
C GLN A 91 -8.03 -8.86 -4.60
N ALA A 92 -7.25 -9.08 -3.53
CA ALA A 92 -6.01 -8.36 -3.27
C ALA A 92 -4.99 -8.55 -4.39
N ALA A 93 -4.82 -9.78 -4.88
CA ALA A 93 -3.89 -10.06 -5.99
C ALA A 93 -4.30 -9.34 -7.28
N ILE A 94 -5.60 -9.31 -7.60
CA ILE A 94 -6.13 -8.56 -8.75
C ILE A 94 -5.84 -7.07 -8.60
N ALA A 95 -6.15 -6.49 -7.44
CA ALA A 95 -5.88 -5.08 -7.15
C ALA A 95 -4.39 -4.74 -7.28
N CYS A 96 -3.51 -5.55 -6.66
CA CYS A 96 -2.06 -5.39 -6.74
C CYS A 96 -1.57 -5.49 -8.19
N GLY A 97 -2.11 -6.43 -8.99
CA GLY A 97 -1.76 -6.56 -10.40
C GLY A 97 -2.12 -5.32 -11.22
N ILE A 98 -3.32 -4.77 -11.02
CA ILE A 98 -3.77 -3.54 -11.70
C ILE A 98 -2.91 -2.35 -11.26
N SER A 99 -2.63 -2.23 -9.96
CA SER A 99 -1.79 -1.16 -9.42
C SER A 99 -0.35 -1.22 -9.97
N LEU A 100 0.24 -2.42 -10.04
CA LEU A 100 1.55 -2.64 -10.65
C LEU A 100 1.56 -2.28 -12.13
N PHE A 101 0.48 -2.59 -12.86
CA PHE A 101 0.34 -2.21 -14.26
C PHE A 101 0.33 -0.69 -14.46
N ILE A 102 -0.38 0.05 -13.60
CA ILE A 102 -0.37 1.53 -13.62
C ILE A 102 1.05 2.07 -13.43
N VAL A 103 1.79 1.52 -12.46
CA VAL A 103 3.18 1.93 -12.17
C VAL A 103 4.10 1.63 -13.35
N LEU A 104 3.95 0.48 -14.00
CA LEU A 104 4.74 0.13 -15.19
C LEU A 104 4.47 1.10 -16.35
N ILE A 105 3.21 1.47 -16.58
CA ILE A 105 2.88 2.46 -17.61
C ILE A 105 3.52 3.82 -17.30
N ASP A 106 3.42 4.30 -16.06
CA ASP A 106 4.05 5.57 -15.66
C ASP A 106 5.57 5.53 -15.83
N TYR A 107 6.20 4.41 -15.46
CA TYR A 107 7.64 4.22 -15.64
C TYR A 107 8.04 4.27 -17.12
N ILE A 108 7.34 3.54 -17.99
CA ILE A 108 7.62 3.52 -19.44
C ILE A 108 7.43 4.91 -20.05
N ILE A 109 6.35 5.61 -19.72
CA ILE A 109 6.10 6.97 -20.22
C ILE A 109 7.16 7.95 -19.73
N GLY A 110 7.62 7.81 -18.48
CA GLY A 110 8.72 8.59 -17.94
C GLY A 110 10.01 8.40 -18.73
N GLU A 111 10.39 7.15 -18.97
CA GLU A 111 11.65 6.82 -19.67
C GLU A 111 11.63 7.19 -21.17
N ILE A 112 10.46 7.31 -21.81
CA ILE A 112 10.35 7.76 -23.20
C ILE A 112 10.49 9.30 -23.31
N ARG A 113 10.14 10.03 -22.25
CA ARG A 113 10.14 11.50 -22.24
C ARG A 113 11.46 12.14 -21.82
N ASP A 114 12.30 11.39 -21.12
CA ASP A 114 13.66 11.78 -20.72
C ASP A 114 14.68 11.42 -21.83
#